data_AF-J9FPQ1-F1
#
_entry.id   AF-J9FPQ1-F1
#
_cell.length_a   1.000
_cell.length_b   1.000
_cell.length_c   1.000
_cell.angle_alpha   90.00
_cell.angle_beta   90.00
_cell.angle_gamma   90.00
#
_symmetry.space_group_name_H-M   'P 1'
#
loop_
_entity.id
_entity.type
_entity.pdbx_description
1 polymer ?
#
loop_
_entity_poly.entity_id
_entity_poly.type
_entity_poly.pdbx_seq_one_letter_code
_entity_poly.pdbx_strand_id
1 'polypeptide(L)'
;MNSTDISLMRTDPRFPTLHIVNHPLIEHKLSIMRDKNTVTKDFRTLLYEITLLMGYEVTRGMETELVDIETPICPMKAPMLKATNTVIVPILRAGLGMTDGLLALL
;
A
#
# COMPACT_ATOMS: atom_id res chain seq x y z
N MET A 1 13.59 22.96 -2.61
CA MET A 1 12.80 22.74 -3.86
C MET A 1 12.24 21.33 -3.80
N ASN A 2 11.01 21.04 -3.39
CA ASN A 2 9.94 21.81 -2.77
C ASN A 2 9.22 20.89 -1.78
N SER A 3 8.92 21.44 -0.61
CA SER A 3 8.29 20.80 0.54
C SER A 3 6.76 20.63 0.39
N THR A 4 6.25 20.08 -0.72
CA THR A 4 4.81 20.17 -1.03
C THR A 4 4.12 18.90 -1.55
N ASP A 5 4.68 17.70 -1.35
CA ASP A 5 4.02 16.44 -1.78
C ASP A 5 3.81 15.39 -0.67
N ILE A 6 3.86 15.80 0.61
CA ILE A 6 3.49 14.92 1.76
C ILE A 6 2.00 15.09 2.14
N SER A 7 1.20 15.77 1.31
CA SER A 7 -0.13 16.29 1.66
C SER A 7 -1.28 15.25 1.68
N LEU A 8 -1.02 13.94 1.54
CA LEU A 8 -2.10 12.93 1.47
C LEU A 8 -2.20 12.01 2.70
N MET A 9 -1.33 12.17 3.70
CA MET A 9 -1.45 11.43 4.97
C MET A 9 -1.52 12.39 6.14
N ARG A 10 -2.56 12.23 6.96
CA ARG A 10 -2.69 13.01 8.18
C ARG A 10 -1.69 12.50 9.22
N THR A 11 -0.93 13.40 9.84
CA THR A 11 -0.08 13.06 10.99
C THR A 11 -0.74 13.53 12.29
N ASP A 12 -0.54 12.79 13.38
CA ASP A 12 -0.97 13.23 14.72
C ASP A 12 0.19 14.01 15.36
N PRO A 13 -0.04 15.21 15.92
CA PRO A 13 1.04 16.02 16.49
C PRO A 13 1.75 15.37 17.68
N ARG A 14 1.15 14.35 18.31
CA ARG A 14 1.78 13.59 19.40
C ARG A 14 2.76 12.52 18.89
N PHE A 15 2.64 12.10 17.62
CA PHE A 15 3.41 11.00 17.04
C PHE A 15 3.96 11.39 15.66
N PRO A 16 5.20 11.90 15.59
CA PRO A 16 5.76 12.43 14.34
C PRO A 16 6.00 11.37 13.25
N THR A 17 6.10 10.09 13.62
CA THR A 17 6.32 8.96 12.69
C THR A 17 5.03 8.21 12.35
N LEU A 18 3.88 8.64 12.90
CA LEU A 18 2.59 8.02 12.61
C LEU A 18 1.97 8.67 11.37
N HIS A 19 1.77 7.86 10.34
CA HIS A 19 1.08 8.25 9.13
C HIS A 19 -0.32 7.65 9.09
N ILE A 20 -1.36 8.49 9.03
CA ILE A 20 -2.75 8.07 8.91
C ILE A 20 -3.16 8.15 7.44
N VAL A 21 -3.46 6.99 6.85
CA VAL A 21 -3.93 6.89 5.46
C VAL A 21 -5.42 7.24 5.41
N ASN A 22 -5.74 8.44 4.91
CA ASN A 22 -7.10 9.00 4.90
C ASN A 22 -7.70 9.05 3.48
N HIS A 23 -7.46 8.02 2.67
CA HIS A 23 -8.08 7.93 1.35
C HIS A 23 -9.58 7.59 1.49
N PRO A 24 -10.51 8.28 0.80
CA PRO A 24 -11.95 8.07 0.97
C PRO A 24 -12.41 6.62 0.76
N LEU A 25 -11.79 5.89 -0.17
CA LEU A 25 -12.09 4.47 -0.38
C LEU A 25 -11.67 3.59 0.80
N ILE A 26 -10.56 3.90 1.47
CA ILE A 26 -10.11 3.17 2.66
C ILE A 26 -11.08 3.47 3.80
N GLU A 27 -11.45 4.73 4.03
CA GLU A 27 -12.40 5.10 5.09
C GLU A 27 -13.79 4.48 4.88
N HIS A 28 -14.26 4.44 3.63
CA HIS A 28 -15.52 3.78 3.27
C HIS A 28 -15.46 2.27 3.54
N LYS A 29 -14.44 1.57 3.03
CA LYS A 29 -14.26 0.12 3.25
C LYS A 29 -14.06 -0.22 4.72
N LEU A 30 -13.32 0.62 5.46
CA LEU A 30 -13.10 0.49 6.89
C LEU A 30 -14.41 0.65 7.67
N SER A 31 -15.28 1.57 7.25
CA SER A 31 -16.60 1.73 7.86
C SER A 31 -17.47 0.48 7.71
N ILE A 32 -17.48 -0.14 6.52
CA ILE A 32 -18.19 -1.41 6.29
C ILE A 32 -17.56 -2.54 7.11
N MET A 33 -16.23 -2.62 7.14
CA MET A 33 -15.51 -3.64 7.91
C MET A 33 -15.75 -3.51 9.42
N ARG A 34 -16.04 -2.31 9.93
CA ARG A 34 -16.38 -2.04 11.33
C ARG A 34 -17.83 -2.33 11.69
N ASP A 35 -18.73 -2.45 10.72
CA ASP A 35 -20.12 -2.80 10.99
C ASP A 35 -20.21 -4.24 11.52
N LYS A 36 -20.86 -4.40 12.68
CA LYS A 36 -21.08 -5.69 13.34
C LYS A 36 -21.93 -6.66 12.49
N ASN A 37 -22.69 -6.14 11.53
CA ASN A 37 -23.56 -6.93 10.67
C ASN A 37 -22.81 -7.48 9.44
N THR A 38 -21.55 -7.07 9.21
CA THR A 38 -20.75 -7.50 8.07
C THR A 38 -20.40 -8.98 8.18
N VAL A 39 -20.65 -9.73 7.11
CA VAL A 39 -20.41 -11.17 7.06
C VAL A 39 -18.91 -11.46 7.00
N THR A 40 -18.47 -12.54 7.63
CA THR A 40 -17.05 -12.95 7.70
C THR A 40 -16.36 -13.03 6.34
N LYS A 41 -17.09 -13.39 5.28
CA LYS A 41 -16.56 -13.42 3.91
C LYS A 41 -16.19 -12.02 3.44
N ASP A 42 -17.10 -11.08 3.59
CA ASP A 42 -16.92 -9.70 3.14
C ASP A 42 -15.85 -8.99 3.98
N PHE A 43 -15.77 -9.29 5.27
CA PHE A 43 -14.68 -8.80 6.13
C PHE A 43 -13.29 -9.18 5.57
N ARG A 44 -13.10 -10.44 5.13
CA ARG A 44 -11.83 -10.88 4.55
C ARG A 44 -11.53 -10.19 3.22
N THR A 45 -12.53 -10.03 2.36
CA THR A 45 -12.39 -9.29 1.09
C THR A 45 -12.00 -7.84 1.35
N LEU A 46 -12.68 -7.16 2.28
CA LEU A 46 -12.39 -5.78 2.65
C LEU A 46 -10.99 -5.63 3.25
N LEU A 47 -10.57 -6.58 4.09
CA LEU A 47 -9.21 -6.60 4.66
C LEU A 47 -8.14 -6.68 3.56
N TYR A 48 -8.34 -7.55 2.58
CA TYR A 48 -7.46 -7.67 1.41
C TYR A 48 -7.39 -6.35 0.62
N GLU A 49 -8.55 -5.77 0.29
CA GLU A 49 -8.62 -4.53 -0.48
C GLU A 49 -8.02 -3.32 0.25
N ILE A 50 -8.30 -3.18 1.55
CA ILE A 50 -7.71 -2.12 2.37
C ILE A 50 -6.19 -2.28 2.42
N THR A 51 -5.71 -3.52 2.57
CA THR A 51 -4.28 -3.79 2.61
C THR A 51 -3.58 -3.45 1.30
N LEU A 52 -4.21 -3.73 0.15
CA LEU A 52 -3.69 -3.35 -1.17
C LEU A 52 -3.54 -1.83 -1.28
N LEU A 53 -4.57 -1.08 -0.90
CA LEU A 53 -4.57 0.38 -0.95
C LEU A 53 -3.54 0.98 0.02
N MET A 54 -3.40 0.42 1.22
CA MET A 54 -2.36 0.81 2.17
C MET A 54 -0.96 0.49 1.65
N GLY A 55 -0.77 -0.69 1.04
CA GLY A 55 0.51 -1.10 0.46
C GLY A 55 0.97 -0.13 -0.62
N TYR A 56 0.08 0.29 -1.51
CA TYR A 56 0.37 1.28 -2.55
C TYR A 56 0.85 2.61 -1.98
N GLU A 57 0.25 3.04 -0.87
CA GLU A 57 0.62 4.26 -0.18
C GLU A 57 1.99 4.14 0.54
N VAL A 58 2.30 2.98 1.10
CA VAL A 58 3.58 2.69 1.77
C VAL A 58 4.74 2.58 0.78
N THR A 59 4.51 2.08 -0.43
CA THR A 59 5.55 1.90 -1.45
C THR A 59 5.94 3.17 -2.21
N ARG A 60 5.29 4.32 -1.95
CA ARG A 60 5.60 5.61 -2.61
C ARG A 60 7.06 6.05 -2.51
N GLY A 61 7.75 5.66 -1.44
CA GLY A 61 9.16 6.01 -1.21
C GLY A 61 10.19 5.06 -1.83
N MET A 62 9.76 4.04 -2.59
CA MET A 62 10.68 3.06 -3.16
C MET A 62 11.54 3.66 -4.29
N GLU A 63 12.84 3.36 -4.27
CA GLU A 63 13.78 3.81 -5.29
C GLU A 63 13.55 3.09 -6.62
N THR A 64 13.73 3.80 -7.73
CA THR A 64 13.71 3.23 -9.08
C THR A 64 15.09 3.35 -9.74
N GLU A 65 15.43 2.39 -10.59
CA GLU A 65 16.63 2.39 -11.41
C GLU A 65 16.27 2.34 -12.90
N LEU A 66 17.12 2.93 -13.74
CA LEU A 66 16.91 2.94 -15.18
C LEU A 66 17.50 1.67 -15.79
N VAL A 67 16.63 0.83 -16.35
CA VAL A 67 17.01 -0.40 -17.03
C VAL A 67 16.75 -0.22 -18.53
N ASP A 68 17.73 -0.64 -19.35
CA ASP A 68 17.56 -0.67 -20.80
C ASP A 68 16.59 -1.80 -21.17
N ILE A 69 15.45 -1.45 -21.78
CA ILE A 69 14.44 -2.39 -22.26
C ILE A 69 14.15 -2.18 -23.75
N GLU A 70 13.72 -3.24 -24.43
CA GLU A 70 13.26 -3.17 -25.81
C GLU A 70 11.73 -3.10 -25.85
N THR A 71 11.19 -1.97 -26.32
CA THR A 71 9.75 -1.87 -26.62
C THR A 71 9.50 -2.32 -28.06
N PRO A 72 8.27 -2.69 -28.44
CA PRO A 72 7.93 -3.03 -29.83
C PRO A 72 8.27 -1.95 -30.87
N ILE A 73 8.58 -0.71 -30.44
CA ILE A 73 8.90 0.43 -31.30
C ILE A 73 10.40 0.73 -31.28
N CYS A 74 11.01 0.83 -30.09
CA CYS A 74 12.43 1.18 -29.93
C CYS A 74 13.01 0.78 -28.55
N PRO A 75 14.35 0.66 -28.43
CA PRO A 75 15.00 0.52 -27.13
C PRO A 75 14.88 1.81 -26.32
N MET A 76 14.58 1.69 -25.03
CA MET A 76 14.49 2.82 -24.10
C MET A 76 14.96 2.47 -22.69
N LYS A 77 15.35 3.49 -21.93
CA LYS A 77 15.62 3.37 -20.50
C LYS A 77 14.32 3.54 -19.71
N ALA A 78 13.81 2.45 -19.14
CA ALA A 78 12.60 2.45 -18.34
C ALA A 78 12.92 2.47 -16.84
N PRO A 79 12.16 3.22 -16.02
CA PRO A 79 12.26 3.13 -14.58
C PRO A 79 11.68 1.79 -14.10
N MET A 80 12.52 0.96 -13.50
CA MET A 80 12.12 -0.26 -12.79
C MET A 80 12.34 -0.08 -11.30
N LEU A 81 11.55 -0.75 -10.47
CA LEU A 81 11.79 -0.77 -9.02
C LEU A 81 13.17 -1.37 -8.76
N LYS A 82 14.01 -0.62 -8.03
CA LYS A 82 15.33 -1.10 -7.63
C LYS A 82 15.14 -2.32 -6.73
N ALA A 83 15.84 -3.40 -7.05
CA ALA A 83 15.74 -4.66 -6.32
C ALA A 83 16.06 -4.45 -4.83
N THR A 84 15.01 -4.25 -4.03
CA THR A 84 15.09 -4.08 -2.59
C THR A 84 14.63 -5.40 -1.99
N ASN A 85 15.43 -6.00 -1.11
CA ASN A 85 15.09 -7.24 -0.39
C ASN A 85 13.94 -6.99 0.58
N THR A 86 12.74 -6.77 0.04
CA THR A 86 11.52 -6.48 0.79
C THR A 86 10.97 -7.78 1.32
N VAL A 87 10.75 -7.85 2.63
CA VAL A 87 10.21 -9.03 3.30
C VAL A 87 8.94 -8.63 4.02
N ILE A 88 7.85 -9.36 3.77
CA ILE A 88 6.59 -9.20 4.49
C ILE A 88 6.61 -10.15 5.69
N VAL A 89 6.48 -9.62 6.91
CA VAL A 89 6.48 -10.41 8.15
C VAL A 89 5.12 -10.26 8.84
N PRO A 90 4.18 -11.20 8.64
CA PRO A 90 2.88 -11.15 9.31
C PRO A 90 2.95 -11.66 10.75
N ILE A 91 2.30 -10.94 11.67
CA ILE A 91 2.11 -11.42 13.05
C ILE A 91 0.88 -12.34 13.09
N LEU A 92 1.11 -13.61 13.42
CA LEU A 92 0.08 -14.64 13.37
C LEU A 92 -0.92 -14.54 14.53
N ARG A 93 -2.20 -14.90 14.35
CA ARG A 93 -2.84 -15.41 13.10
C ARG A 93 -3.49 -14.30 12.25
N ALA A 94 -3.87 -13.18 12.87
CA ALA A 94 -4.67 -12.15 12.20
C ALA A 94 -3.93 -11.46 11.04
N GLY A 95 -2.60 -11.39 11.10
CA GLY A 95 -1.78 -10.81 10.04
C GLY A 95 -1.83 -11.56 8.70
N LEU A 96 -2.24 -12.84 8.69
CA LEU A 96 -2.35 -13.65 7.46
C LEU A 96 -3.27 -13.01 6.43
N GLY A 97 -4.40 -12.43 6.87
CA GLY A 97 -5.36 -11.82 5.95
C GLY A 97 -4.85 -10.55 5.26
N MET A 98 -3.78 -9.95 5.77
CA MET A 98 -3.12 -8.79 5.16
C MET A 98 -1.99 -9.23 4.22
N THR A 99 -1.29 -10.32 4.56
CA THR A 99 -0.17 -10.83 3.75
C THR A 99 -0.58 -11.04 2.29
N ASP A 100 -1.76 -11.63 2.07
CA ASP A 100 -2.27 -11.91 0.72
C ASP A 100 -2.43 -10.62 -0.10
N GLY A 101 -2.87 -9.53 0.53
CA GLY A 101 -3.04 -8.23 -0.14
C GLY A 101 -1.72 -7.55 -0.49
N LEU A 102 -0.70 -7.68 0.38
CA LEU A 102 0.63 -7.14 0.10
C LEU A 102 1.41 -7.97 -0.91
N LEU A 103 1.31 -9.30 -0.85
CA LEU A 103 1.95 -10.22 -1.79
C LEU A 103 1.38 -10.09 -3.20
N ALA A 104 0.10 -9.73 -3.35
CA ALA A 104 -0.47 -9.46 -4.66
C ALA A 104 0.00 -8.12 -5.28
N LEU A 105 0.54 -7.21 -4.46
CA LEU A 105 1.03 -5.89 -4.89
C LEU A 105 2.49 -5.92 -5.34
N LEU A 106 3.33 -6.67 -4.61
CA LEU A 106 4.78 -6.77 -4.82
C LEU A 106 5.13 -7.90 -5.80
#